data_AF-A0A2K2VF46-F1
#
_entry.id   AF-A0A2K2VF46-F1
#
_cell.length_a   1.000
_cell.length_b   1.000
_cell.length_c   1.000
_cell.angle_alpha   90.00
_cell.angle_beta   90.00
_cell.angle_gamma   90.00
#
_symmetry.space_group_name_H-M   'P 1'
#
loop_
_entity.id
_entity.type
_entity.pdbx_description
1 polymer ?
#
loop_
_entity_poly.entity_id
_entity_poly.type
_entity_poly.pdbx_seq_one_letter_code
_entity_poly.pdbx_strand_id
1 'polypeptide(L)' 'MSEVKSKKRPIEIIKLSDMEIPINEDLLKILRKYVLTQMTLEELARELGLGSWEKAYEFVKSVPAWLIWTPFTMWEITE' A
#
# COMPACT_ATOMS: atom_id res chain seq x y z
N MET A 1 -17.60 25.14 -4.46
CA MET A 1 -16.55 24.81 -5.45
C MET A 1 -15.41 24.22 -4.66
N SER A 2 -15.39 22.90 -4.50
CA SER A 2 -14.51 22.21 -3.57
C SER A 2 -13.54 21.36 -4.36
N GLU A 3 -12.42 21.96 -4.76
CA GLU A 3 -11.24 21.23 -5.23
C GLU A 3 -10.11 21.49 -4.22
N VAL A 4 -10.25 20.89 -3.05
CA VAL A 4 -9.09 20.69 -2.18
C VAL A 4 -8.44 19.40 -2.65
N LYS A 5 -7.52 19.51 -3.62
CA LYS A 5 -6.55 18.45 -3.91
C LYS A 5 -5.70 18.26 -2.64
N SER A 6 -6.19 17.40 -1.75
CA SER A 6 -5.50 17.05 -0.52
C SER A 6 -4.14 16.46 -0.88
N LYS A 7 -3.10 17.16 -0.44
CA LYS A 7 -1.71 16.76 -0.59
C LYS A 7 -1.48 15.58 0.35
N LYS A 8 -1.83 14.36 -0.11
CA LYS A 8 -1.72 13.10 0.62
C LYS A 8 -0.28 12.91 1.10
N ARG A 9 -0.02 13.09 2.39
CA ARG A 9 1.27 12.74 3.00
C ARG A 9 1.34 11.22 3.12
N PRO A 10 2.49 10.59 2.82
CA PRO A 10 2.65 9.15 3.04
C PRO A 10 2.52 8.84 4.54
N ILE A 11 1.73 7.82 4.88
CA ILE A 11 1.51 7.36 6.26
C ILE A 11 2.80 6.75 6.80
N GLU A 12 3.48 5.99 5.94
CA GLU A 12 4.75 5.35 6.22
C GLU A 12 5.49 5.17 4.89
N ILE A 13 6.81 5.01 4.94
CA ILE A 13 7.62 4.70 3.75
C ILE A 13 8.21 3.32 3.98
N ILE A 14 7.79 2.36 3.17
CA ILE A 14 8.40 1.03 3.17
C ILE A 14 9.63 1.10 2.27
N LYS A 15 10.78 0.80 2.86
CA LYS A 15 12.04 0.68 2.13
C LYS A 15 12.22 -0.76 1.69
N LEU A 16 12.19 -0.97 0.39
CA LEU A 16 12.74 -2.17 -0.24
C LEU A 16 14.23 -1.95 -0.52
N SER A 17 14.94 -3.04 -0.82
CA SER A 17 16.38 -3.05 -1.07
C SER A 17 16.83 -2.02 -2.12
N ASP A 18 15.98 -1.75 -3.12
CA ASP A 18 16.28 -0.91 -4.28
C ASP A 18 15.26 0.21 -4.55
N MET A 19 14.19 0.31 -3.75
CA MET A 19 13.15 1.32 -3.93
C MET A 19 12.41 1.68 -2.64
N GLU A 20 11.93 2.92 -2.56
CA GLU A 20 11.09 3.39 -1.46
C GLU A 20 9.64 3.48 -1.94
N ILE A 21 8.73 2.79 -1.26
CA ILE A 21 7.30 2.77 -1.58
C ILE A 21 6.55 3.58 -0.53
N PRO A 22 6.01 4.75 -0.89
CA PRO A 22 5.19 5.52 0.04
C PRO A 22 3.84 4.80 0.25
N ILE A 23 3.51 4.50 1.50
CA ILE A 23 2.18 4.02 1.85
C ILE A 23 1.18 5.16 1.77
N ASN A 24 0.31 5.06 0.77
CA ASN A 24 -0.82 5.94 0.55
C ASN A 24 -2.14 5.14 0.55
N GLU A 25 -3.26 5.84 0.43
CA GLU A 25 -4.59 5.23 0.34
C GLU A 25 -4.70 4.21 -0.79
N ASP A 26 -4.12 4.50 -1.96
CA ASP A 26 -4.24 3.64 -3.13
C ASP A 26 -3.49 2.30 -2.92
N LEU A 27 -2.31 2.37 -2.28
CA LEU A 27 -1.55 1.20 -1.87
C LEU A 27 -2.30 0.36 -0.84
N LEU A 28 -2.93 0.99 0.15
CA LEU A 28 -3.75 0.31 1.15
C LEU A 28 -4.94 -0.42 0.51
N LYS A 29 -5.58 0.18 -0.51
CA LYS A 29 -6.65 -0.48 -1.28
C LYS A 29 -6.15 -1.72 -2.00
N ILE A 30 -4.98 -1.64 -2.63
CA ILE A 30 -4.34 -2.79 -3.31
C ILE A 30 -4.00 -3.88 -2.29
N LEU A 31 -3.39 -3.53 -1.16
CA LEU A 31 -3.05 -4.48 -0.10
C LEU A 31 -4.28 -5.15 0.51
N ARG A 32 -5.35 -4.39 0.74
CA ARG A 32 -6.61 -4.93 1.25
C ARG A 32 -7.27 -5.86 0.23
N LYS A 33 -7.24 -5.50 -1.05
CA LYS A 33 -7.69 -6.37 -2.14
C LYS A 33 -6.86 -7.65 -2.17
N TYR A 34 -5.54 -7.55 -2.05
CA TYR A 34 -4.65 -8.70 -2.00
C TYR A 34 -5.00 -9.67 -0.86
N VAL A 35 -5.24 -9.17 0.35
CA VAL A 35 -5.58 -10.03 1.51
C VAL A 35 -7.01 -10.59 1.46
N LEU A 36 -7.97 -9.83 0.94
CA LEU A 36 -9.38 -10.25 0.90
C LEU A 36 -9.74 -11.09 -0.33
N THR A 37 -8.82 -11.26 -1.28
CA THR A 37 -9.05 -12.00 -2.52
C THR A 37 -7.95 -13.03 -2.75
N GLN A 38 -8.11 -13.89 -3.76
CA GLN A 38 -7.09 -14.88 -4.14
C GLN A 38 -6.03 -14.28 -5.09
N MET A 39 -5.67 -13.00 -4.89
CA MET A 39 -4.72 -12.30 -5.74
C MET A 39 -3.32 -12.90 -5.58
N THR A 40 -2.63 -13.18 -6.70
CA THR A 40 -1.28 -13.76 -6.65
C THR A 40 -0.21 -12.70 -6.40
N LEU A 41 1.01 -13.12 -6.06
CA LEU A 41 2.14 -12.21 -5.88
C LEU A 41 2.54 -11.53 -7.21
N GLU A 42 2.39 -12.23 -8.34
CA GLU A 42 2.59 -11.67 -9.68
C GLU A 42 1.58 -10.57 -9.99
N GLU A 43 0.31 -10.80 -9.64
CA GLU A 43 -0.75 -9.79 -9.82
C GLU A 43 -0.50 -8.58 -8.91
N LEU A 44 -0.09 -8.83 -7.65
CA LEU A 44 0.28 -7.78 -6.71
C LEU A 44 1.47 -6.98 -7.23
N ALA A 45 2.51 -7.66 -7.72
CA ALA A 45 3.66 -7.02 -8.32
C ALA A 45 3.24 -6.10 -9.48
N ARG A 46 2.37 -6.60 -10.37
CA ARG A 46 1.85 -5.82 -11.49
C ARG A 46 1.06 -4.59 -11.05
N GLU A 47 0.21 -4.71 -10.04
CA GLU A 47 -0.56 -3.56 -9.53
C GLU A 47 0.31 -2.54 -8.77
N LEU A 48 1.38 -3.01 -8.13
CA LEU A 48 2.35 -2.16 -7.43
C LEU A 48 3.44 -1.59 -8.36
N GLY A 49 3.47 -2.00 -9.63
CA GLY A 49 4.56 -1.65 -10.56
C GLY A 49 5.91 -2.29 -10.21
N LEU A 50 5.89 -3.37 -9.44
CA LEU A 50 7.07 -4.15 -9.10
C LEU A 50 7.41 -5.09 -10.26
N GLY A 51 8.67 -5.11 -10.66
CA GLY A 51 9.12 -5.87 -11.83
C GLY A 51 9.07 -7.39 -11.69
N SER A 52 8.85 -7.93 -10.48
CA SER A 52 8.79 -9.37 -10.26
C SER A 52 7.99 -9.74 -9.00
N TRP A 53 7.56 -11.00 -8.92
CA TRP A 53 6.81 -11.55 -7.77
C TRP A 53 7.67 -11.60 -6.51
N GLU A 54 8.99 -11.78 -6.63
CA GLU A 54 9.91 -11.77 -5.47
C GLU A 54 9.89 -10.41 -4.77
N LYS A 55 9.88 -9.31 -5.53
CA LYS A 55 9.78 -7.96 -4.96
C LYS A 55 8.44 -7.73 -4.25
N ALA A 56 7.34 -8.25 -4.81
CA ALA A 56 6.04 -8.19 -4.14
C ALA A 56 6.05 -8.99 -2.83
N TYR A 57 6.72 -10.13 -2.80
CA TYR A 57 6.89 -10.90 -1.58
C TYR A 57 7.71 -10.15 -0.50
N GLU A 58 8.84 -9.54 -0.88
CA GLU A 58 9.63 -8.71 0.03
C GLU A 58 8.83 -7.50 0.55
N PHE A 59 7.99 -6.92 -0.30
CA PHE A 59 7.07 -5.86 0.08
C PHE A 59 6.05 -6.34 1.12
N VAL A 60 5.32 -7.41 0.84
CA VAL A 60 4.33 -7.95 1.80
C VAL A 60 4.99 -8.30 3.14
N LYS A 61 6.22 -8.82 3.11
CA LYS A 61 6.98 -9.14 4.33
C LYS A 61 7.42 -7.92 5.13
N SER A 62 7.68 -6.80 4.47
CA SER A 62 8.06 -5.54 5.12
C SER A 62 6.84 -4.72 5.59
N VAL A 63 5.65 -4.99 5.05
CA VAL A 63 4.38 -4.40 5.51
C VAL A 63 4.03 -4.92 6.91
N PRO A 64 3.86 -4.04 7.92
CA PRO A 64 3.35 -4.46 9.22
C PRO A 64 1.90 -4.95 9.13
N ALA A 65 1.57 -6.04 9.83
CA ALA A 65 0.22 -6.62 9.80
C ALA A 65 -0.88 -5.65 10.29
N TRP A 66 -0.56 -4.76 11.23
CA TRP A 66 -1.50 -3.74 11.72
C TRP A 66 -1.94 -2.77 10.63
N LEU A 67 -1.14 -2.55 9.59
CA LEU A 67 -1.46 -1.67 8.47
C LEU A 67 -2.66 -2.19 7.64
N ILE A 68 -2.85 -3.51 7.60
CA ILE A 68 -3.94 -4.17 6.88
C ILE A 68 -5.23 -4.17 7.71
N TRP A 69 -5.10 -4.26 9.03
CA TRP A 69 -6.24 -4.32 9.95
C TRP A 69 -6.80 -2.96 10.34
N THR A 70 -6.02 -1.89 10.22
CA THR A 70 -6.52 -0.54 10.50
C THR A 70 -7.46 -0.08 9.37
N PRO A 71 -8.76 0.12 9.64
CA PRO A 71 -9.68 0.60 8.61
C PRO A 71 -9.27 1.98 8.12
N PHE A 72 -9.39 2.19 6.81
CA PHE A 72 -8.95 3.42 6.14
C PHE A 72 -9.50 4.70 6.77
N THR A 73 -10.69 4.62 7.35
CA THR A 73 -11.37 5.72 8.05
C THR A 73 -10.61 6.25 9.28
N MET A 74 -9.65 5.51 9.83
CA MET A 74 -8.77 6.02 10.90
C MET A 74 -7.61 6.86 10.37
N TRP A 75 -7.28 6.76 9.07
CA TRP A 75 -6.20 7.54 8.45
C TRP A 75 -6.68 8.87 7.85
N GLU A 76 -8.00 9.05 7.70
CA GLU A 76 -8.60 10.33 7.32
C GLU A 76 -8.75 11.29 8.50
N ILE A 77 -8.45 10.86 9.73
CA ILE A 77 -8.57 11.68 10.94
C ILE A 77 -7.19 12.15 11.37
N THR A 78 -6.66 13.11 10.64
CA THR A 78 -5.86 14.17 11.27
C THR A 78 -6.15 15.43 10.48
N GLU A 79 -7.07 16.22 11.03
CA GLU A 79 -7.56 17.52 10.55
C GLU A 79 -6.46 18.50 10.15
#